data_AF-A0A7W2RN28-F1
#
_entry.id   AF-A0A7W2RN28-F1
#
_cell.length_a   1.000
_cell.length_b   1.000
_cell.length_c   1.000
_cell.angle_alpha   90.00
_cell.angle_beta   90.00
_cell.angle_gamma   90.00
#
_symmetry.space_group_name_H-M   'P 1'
#
loop_
_entity.id
_entity.type
_entity.pdbx_description
1 polymer ?
#
loop_
_entity_poly.entity_id
_entity_poly.type
_entity_poly.pdbx_seq_one_letter_code
_entity_poly.pdbx_strand_id
1 'polypeptide(L)' 'MGGIGVFSILIIFFLVWILPVVLILSSSKTRGGEKLAWLLLVVFVSWFAWMFYVLLAPLKNKEAPQQ' A
#
# COMPACT_ATOMS: atom_id res chain seq x y z
N MET A 1 -21.67 19.02 9.66
CA MET A 1 -21.77 18.23 8.41
C MET A 1 -20.36 18.07 7.83
N GLY A 2 -19.62 17.03 8.21
CA GLY A 2 -18.21 16.86 7.77
C GLY A 2 -17.68 15.43 7.84
N GLY A 3 -18.29 14.58 8.68
CA GLY A 3 -17.85 13.18 8.82
C GLY A 3 -18.13 12.31 7.60
N ILE A 4 -19.23 12.54 6.86
CA ILE A 4 -19.64 11.66 5.74
C ILE A 4 -18.60 11.68 4.61
N GLY A 5 -18.03 12.85 4.30
CA GLY A 5 -17.01 12.96 3.25
C GLY A 5 -15.73 12.19 3.57
N VAL A 6 -15.26 12.28 4.82
CA VAL A 6 -14.06 11.56 5.27
C VAL A 6 -14.30 10.05 5.28
N PHE A 7 -15.46 9.60 5.78
CA PHE A 7 -15.82 8.19 5.76
C PHE A 7 -15.87 7.63 4.33
N SER A 8 -16.47 8.36 3.38
CA SER A 8 -16.50 7.94 1.98
C SER A 8 -15.11 7.81 1.36
N ILE A 9 -14.20 8.75 1.65
CA ILE A 9 -12.82 8.72 1.15
C ILE A 9 -12.07 7.52 1.72
N LEU A 10 -12.22 7.23 3.02
CA LEU A 10 -11.58 6.07 3.67
C LEU A 10 -12.09 4.75 3.08
N ILE A 11 -13.38 4.65 2.79
CA ILE A 11 -13.99 3.47 2.16
C ILE A 11 -13.43 3.25 0.75
N ILE A 12 -13.38 4.30 -0.07
CA ILE A 12 -12.84 4.22 -1.43
C ILE A 12 -11.36 3.83 -1.40
N PHE A 13 -10.59 4.45 -0.50
CA PHE A 13 -9.17 4.11 -0.32
C PHE A 13 -8.98 2.63 0.05
N PHE A 14 -9.78 2.13 0.98
CA PHE A 14 -9.75 0.72 1.39
C PHE A 14 -10.16 -0.23 0.25
N LEU A 15 -11.17 0.15 -0.54
CA LEU A 15 -11.60 -0.61 -1.72
C LEU A 15 -10.50 -0.69 -2.77
N VAL A 16 -9.82 0.42 -3.07
CA VAL A 16 -8.70 0.44 -4.02
C VAL A 16 -7.51 -0.38 -3.49
N TRP A 17 -7.26 -0.32 -2.19
CA TRP A 17 -6.20 -1.11 -1.54
C TRP A 17 -6.45 -2.62 -1.59
N ILE A 18 -7.71 -3.07 -1.40
CA ILE A 18 -8.05 -4.50 -1.42
C ILE A 18 -8.32 -5.03 -2.84
N LEU A 19 -8.57 -4.14 -3.81
CA LEU A 19 -8.79 -4.47 -5.22
C LEU A 19 -7.74 -5.43 -5.82
N PRO A 20 -6.41 -5.22 -5.66
CA PRO A 20 -5.42 -6.16 -6.16
C PRO A 20 -5.61 -7.56 -5.56
N VAL A 21 -5.88 -7.66 -4.26
CA VAL A 21 -6.14 -8.94 -3.58
C VAL A 21 -7.38 -9.62 -4.19
N VAL A 22 -8.45 -8.87 -4.42
CA VAL A 22 -9.68 -9.40 -5.04
C VAL A 22 -9.43 -9.85 -6.49
N LEU A 23 -8.66 -9.11 -7.27
CA LEU A 23 -8.30 -9.47 -8.64
C LEU A 23 -7.47 -10.77 -8.70
N ILE A 24 -6.52 -10.94 -7.78
CA ILE A 24 -5.76 -12.18 -7.61
C ILE A 24 -6.69 -13.33 -7.19
N LEU A 25 -7.62 -13.06 -6.27
CA LEU A 25 -8.54 -14.08 -5.76
C LEU A 25 -9.57 -14.56 -6.78
N SER A 26 -10.06 -13.64 -7.62
CA SER A 26 -11.08 -13.87 -8.65
C SER A 26 -10.50 -14.52 -9.91
N SER A 27 -9.21 -14.30 -10.20
CA SER A 27 -8.58 -14.88 -11.38
C SER A 27 -8.40 -16.39 -11.24
N SER A 28 -9.15 -17.16 -12.03
CA SER A 28 -9.02 -18.62 -12.17
C SER A 28 -7.71 -19.05 -12.84
N LYS A 29 -6.86 -18.09 -13.24
CA LYS A 29 -5.57 -18.30 -13.89
C LYS A 29 -4.46 -18.75 -12.93
N THR A 30 -4.60 -18.52 -11.62
CA THR A 30 -3.56 -18.83 -10.62
C THR A 30 -4.01 -19.96 -9.69
N ARG A 31 -3.24 -21.06 -9.60
CA ARG A 31 -3.54 -22.24 -8.77
C ARG A 31 -2.66 -22.26 -7.51
N GLY A 32 -3.28 -22.61 -6.37
CA GLY A 32 -2.58 -22.99 -5.13
C GLY A 32 -1.47 -22.05 -4.66
N GLY A 33 -0.22 -22.37 -5.00
CA GLY A 33 0.97 -21.62 -4.61
C GLY A 33 1.11 -20.24 -5.28
N GLU A 34 0.60 -20.07 -6.51
CA GLU A 34 0.65 -18.78 -7.21
C GLU A 34 -0.19 -17.71 -6.48
N LYS A 35 -1.31 -18.14 -5.89
CA LYS A 35 -2.20 -17.28 -5.11
C LYS A 35 -1.52 -16.75 -3.84
N LEU A 36 -0.72 -17.61 -3.20
CA LEU A 36 0.07 -17.25 -2.02
C LEU A 36 1.23 -16.32 -2.39
N ALA A 37 1.91 -16.56 -3.52
CA ALA A 37 2.98 -15.69 -4.00
C ALA A 37 2.46 -14.27 -4.28
N TRP A 38 1.29 -14.15 -4.91
CA TRP A 38 0.67 -12.85 -5.16
C TRP A 38 0.18 -12.15 -3.89
N LEU A 39 -0.41 -12.87 -2.94
CA LEU A 39 -0.81 -12.30 -1.64
C LEU A 39 0.41 -11.80 -0.86
N LEU A 40 1.48 -12.60 -0.85
CA LEU A 40 2.73 -12.26 -0.19
C LEU A 40 3.40 -11.05 -0.86
N LEU A 41 3.38 -10.97 -2.20
CA LEU A 41 3.93 -9.83 -2.95
C LEU A 41 3.18 -8.54 -2.63
N VAL A 42 1.84 -8.56 -2.60
CA VAL A 42 1.04 -7.37 -2.26
C VAL A 42 1.32 -6.90 -0.84
N VAL A 43 1.32 -7.81 0.14
CA VAL A 43 1.65 -7.48 1.54
C VAL A 43 3.08 -6.97 1.66
N PHE A 44 4.04 -7.62 0.99
CA PHE A 44 5.44 -7.26 1.04
C PHE A 44 5.67 -5.87 0.45
N VAL A 45 5.18 -5.58 -0.75
CA VAL A 45 5.36 -4.26 -1.37
C VAL A 45 4.66 -3.15 -0.58
N SER A 46 3.42 -3.36 -0.14
CA SER A 46 2.69 -2.35 0.65
C SER A 46 3.36 -2.04 1.99
N TRP A 47 3.80 -3.07 2.72
CA TRP A 47 4.48 -2.89 4.00
C TRP A 47 5.89 -2.33 3.83
N PHE A 48 6.64 -2.82 2.85
CA PHE A 48 8.04 -2.46 2.65
C PHE A 48 8.20 -1.07 2.06
N ALA A 49 7.20 -0.53 1.36
CA ALA A 49 7.16 0.88 0.96
C ALA A 49 7.28 1.84 2.16
N TRP A 50 6.72 1.47 3.32
CA TRP A 50 6.85 2.27 4.54
C TRP A 50 8.26 2.17 5.15
N MET A 51 8.86 0.98 5.13
CA MET A 51 10.24 0.79 5.59
C MET A 51 11.23 1.58 4.73
N PHE A 52 11.05 1.56 3.40
CA PHE A 52 11.82 2.42 2.49
C PHE A 52 11.53 3.90 2.75
N TYR A 53 10.30 4.31 3.01
CA TYR A 53 10.00 5.70 3.35
C TYR A 53 10.77 6.17 4.59
N VAL A 54 10.78 5.37 5.66
CA VAL A 54 11.53 5.67 6.89
C VAL A 54 13.04 5.64 6.67
N LEU A 55 13.55 4.82 5.74
CA LEU A 55 14.96 4.78 5.36
C LEU A 55 15.36 5.93 4.42
N LEU A 56 14.52 6.30 3.45
CA LEU A 56 14.70 7.35 2.45
C LEU A 56 14.52 8.76 3.03
N ALA A 57 13.58 8.93 3.97
CA ALA A 57 13.33 10.20 4.65
C ALA A 57 14.61 10.82 5.29
N PRO A 58 15.47 10.05 6.01
CA PRO A 58 16.71 10.57 6.59
C PRO A 58 17.89 10.69 5.61
N LEU A 59 17.76 10.38 4.30
CA LEU A 59 18.86 10.59 3.35
C LEU A 59 19.02 12.04 2.89
N LYS A 60 18.02 12.90 3.13
CA LYS A 60 18.24 14.34 2.97
C LYS A 60 18.93 14.86 4.22
N ASN A 61 20.25 14.78 4.22
CA ASN A 61 21.07 15.64 5.06
C ASN A 61 20.50 17.05 4.92
N LYS A 62 20.09 17.64 6.04
CA LYS A 62 19.86 19.08 6.10
C LYS A 62 21.19 19.72 5.71
N GLU A 63 21.35 20.10 4.46
CA GLU A 63 22.15 21.27 4.16
C GLU A 63 21.47 22.39 4.94
N ALA A 64 22.05 22.69 6.10
CA ALA A 64 21.82 23.94 6.76
C ALA A 64 22.54 25.01 5.93
N PRO A 65 21.83 26.01 5.41
CA PRO A 65 22.22 27.38 5.63
C PRO A 65 21.78 27.74 7.05
N GLN A 66 22.76 28.06 7.88
CA GLN A 66 22.55 29.10 8.89
C GLN A 66 21.99 30.33 8.15
N GLN A 67 20.84 30.87 8.57
CA GLN A 67 20.37 32.27 8.59
C GLN A 67 18.85 32.30 8.75
#